data_AF-A0A350JJX4-F1
#
_entry.id   AF-A0A350JJX4-F1
#
_cell.length_a   1.000
_cell.length_b   1.000
_cell.length_c   1.000
_cell.angle_alpha   90.00
_cell.angle_beta   90.00
_cell.angle_gamma   90.00
#
_symmetry.space_group_name_H-M   'P 1'
#
loop_
_entity.id
_entity.type
_entity.pdbx_description
1 polymer ?
#
loop_
_entity_poly.entity_id
_entity_poly.type
_entity_poly.pdbx_seq_one_letter_code
_entity_poly.pdbx_strand_id
1 'polypeptide(L)'
;MKHLLGILVILSLVFYGCNRKNEAVVKGGSTTEIVDKIEADLAIDGTQESSRKNARIIGKVVKVLPNTKADKKLKHCDVNPCRALVEVMALPQSGSNYHGQYNETDKIEVQFLYTIEATHQLFPQLYKPLVGLSSGSFFEAELFELEPGQYRVQLYNKKN
;
A
#
# COMPACT_ATOMS: atom_id res chain seq x y z
N MET A 1 72.06 6.33 34.57
CA MET A 1 72.12 7.64 33.88
C MET A 1 70.71 8.04 33.49
N LYS A 2 70.30 9.27 33.87
CA LYS A 2 69.24 10.14 33.30
C LYS A 2 67.86 9.50 33.05
N HIS A 3 66.85 9.72 33.89
CA HIS A 3 65.95 10.89 33.92
C HIS A 3 65.33 11.31 32.58
N LEU A 4 63.99 11.27 32.52
CA LEU A 4 63.01 12.31 32.15
C LEU A 4 61.85 11.69 31.34
N LEU A 5 60.66 11.55 31.96
CA LEU A 5 59.52 12.52 32.00
C LEU A 5 58.75 12.54 30.67
N GLY A 6 57.43 12.52 30.58
CA GLY A 6 56.27 12.57 31.49
C GLY A 6 55.03 12.35 30.58
N ILE A 7 53.76 12.40 30.97
CA ILE A 7 53.01 13.18 31.96
C ILE A 7 51.65 12.45 32.16
N LEU A 8 51.19 12.40 33.42
CA LEU A 8 49.82 12.61 33.97
C LEU A 8 48.61 12.50 33.00
N VAL A 9 47.45 11.94 33.37
CA VAL A 9 46.50 12.49 34.35
C VAL A 9 45.61 11.40 34.97
N ILE A 10 45.47 11.48 36.29
CA ILE A 10 44.55 10.76 37.17
C ILE A 10 43.23 11.54 37.22
N LEU A 11 42.06 10.89 37.16
CA LEU A 11 40.89 11.39 37.86
C LEU A 11 39.91 10.25 38.22
N SER A 12 40.01 9.81 39.46
CA SER A 12 39.01 9.05 40.20
C SER A 12 37.84 9.97 40.57
N LEU A 13 36.61 9.45 40.63
CA LEU A 13 35.62 9.86 41.65
C LEU A 13 34.46 8.85 41.73
N VAL A 14 34.49 8.13 42.85
CA VAL A 14 33.39 7.45 43.54
C VAL A 14 32.18 8.38 43.63
N PHE A 15 30.93 7.87 43.58
CA PHE A 15 29.89 8.25 44.54
C PHE A 15 28.53 7.55 44.39
N TYR A 16 28.00 7.22 45.58
CA TYR A 16 26.59 7.11 45.98
C TYR A 16 25.70 5.99 45.43
N GLY A 17 25.45 5.02 46.31
CA GLY A 17 24.19 4.29 46.30
C GLY A 17 23.03 5.21 46.67
N CYS A 18 21.86 4.93 46.07
CA CYS A 18 20.58 5.43 46.54
C CYS A 18 19.51 4.34 46.52
N ASN A 19 18.65 4.49 47.51
CA ASN A 19 17.69 3.58 48.09
C ASN A 19 16.37 3.53 47.29
N ARG A 20 15.66 2.41 47.41
CA ARG A 20 14.31 2.13 46.88
C ARG A 20 13.30 3.25 47.18
N LYS A 21 12.50 3.62 46.18
CA LYS A 21 11.05 3.92 46.32
C LYS A 21 10.29 3.29 45.16
N ASN A 22 9.24 2.55 45.50
CA ASN A 22 8.35 1.86 44.58
C ASN A 22 7.47 2.87 43.82
N GLU A 23 7.37 2.72 42.50
CA GLU A 23 6.21 3.20 41.74
C GLU A 23 5.71 2.09 40.82
N ALA A 24 4.39 2.08 40.65
CA ALA A 24 3.58 0.94 40.32
C ALA A 24 3.92 0.27 38.97
N VAL A 25 3.97 -1.07 39.01
CA VAL A 25 3.91 -1.94 37.84
C VAL A 25 2.54 -1.74 37.18
N VAL A 26 2.45 -0.81 36.23
CA VAL A 26 1.48 -0.92 35.14
C VAL A 26 1.88 -2.19 34.40
N LYS A 27 1.01 -3.21 34.46
CA LYS A 27 1.18 -4.47 33.74
C LYS A 27 1.52 -4.15 32.29
N GLY A 28 2.78 -4.35 31.94
CA GLY A 28 3.24 -4.35 30.57
C GLY A 28 2.57 -5.50 29.84
N GLY A 29 1.47 -5.19 29.14
CA GLY A 29 1.33 -5.72 27.79
C GLY A 29 2.51 -5.17 27.03
N SER A 30 3.28 -6.05 26.39
CA SER A 30 4.50 -5.66 25.69
C SER A 30 4.17 -4.46 24.80
N THR A 31 4.99 -3.41 24.82
CA THR A 31 4.85 -2.28 23.89
C THR A 31 4.72 -2.79 22.45
N THR A 32 5.32 -3.95 22.17
CA THR A 32 5.15 -4.72 20.94
C THR A 32 3.70 -5.16 20.69
N GLU A 33 2.97 -5.74 21.64
CA GLU A 33 1.56 -6.16 21.43
C GLU A 33 0.60 -4.99 21.21
N ILE A 34 0.89 -3.83 21.82
CA ILE A 34 0.09 -2.61 21.61
C ILE A 34 0.42 -2.01 20.24
N VAL A 35 1.69 -2.02 19.83
CA VAL A 35 2.11 -1.62 18.47
C VAL A 35 1.56 -2.59 17.43
N ASP A 36 1.60 -3.89 17.66
CA ASP A 36 1.07 -4.93 16.77
C ASP A 36 -0.46 -4.82 16.64
N LYS A 37 -1.17 -4.47 17.72
CA LYS A 37 -2.61 -4.17 17.65
C LYS A 37 -2.91 -2.84 16.97
N ILE A 38 -2.09 -1.81 17.16
CA ILE A 38 -2.25 -0.55 16.44
C ILE A 38 -1.92 -0.74 14.96
N GLU A 39 -0.93 -1.55 14.60
CA GLU A 39 -0.63 -1.94 13.21
C GLU A 39 -1.71 -2.84 12.61
N ALA A 40 -2.32 -3.74 13.41
CA ALA A 40 -3.46 -4.56 12.99
C ALA A 40 -4.77 -3.76 12.89
N ASP A 41 -4.99 -2.75 13.73
CA ASP A 41 -6.13 -1.83 13.65
C ASP A 41 -5.91 -0.75 12.56
N LEU A 42 -4.65 -0.44 12.23
CA LEU A 42 -4.25 0.28 11.02
C LEU A 42 -4.29 -0.61 9.77
N ALA A 43 -4.51 -1.92 9.87
CA ALA A 43 -4.86 -2.77 8.72
C ALA A 43 -6.32 -2.57 8.25
N ILE A 44 -7.01 -1.56 8.78
CA ILE A 44 -8.23 -0.93 8.23
C ILE A 44 -7.86 0.18 7.22
N ASP A 45 -6.57 0.43 6.99
CA ASP A 45 -6.06 1.38 6.02
C ASP A 45 -6.08 0.78 4.60
N GLY A 46 -6.30 1.63 3.60
CA GLY A 46 -6.11 1.28 2.19
C GLY A 46 -4.64 1.08 1.84
N THR A 47 -3.83 0.53 2.74
CA THR A 47 -2.47 0.08 2.50
C THR A 47 -2.51 -1.31 1.92
N GLN A 48 -2.54 -1.34 0.61
CA GLN A 48 -2.27 -2.54 -0.13
C GLN A 48 -0.78 -2.75 -0.27
N GLU A 49 -0.39 -4.01 -0.30
CA GLU A 49 0.97 -4.49 -0.54
C GLU A 49 1.44 -4.06 -1.93
N SER A 50 1.78 -2.77 -2.07
CA SER A 50 2.46 -2.26 -3.25
C SER A 50 3.75 -3.05 -3.38
N SER A 51 3.88 -3.72 -4.50
CA SER A 51 4.98 -4.66 -4.71
C SER A 51 5.73 -4.27 -5.96
N ARG A 52 7.05 -4.09 -5.81
CA ARG A 52 7.96 -3.92 -6.96
C ARG A 52 7.93 -5.12 -7.92
N LYS A 53 7.31 -6.24 -7.51
CA LYS A 53 7.11 -7.41 -8.36
C LYS A 53 6.00 -7.18 -9.40
N ASN A 54 5.03 -6.32 -9.09
CA ASN A 54 3.95 -6.03 -10.01
C ASN A 54 4.35 -4.94 -11.01
N ALA A 55 3.72 -5.02 -12.18
CA ALA A 55 3.78 -3.97 -13.16
C ALA A 55 2.95 -2.77 -12.71
N ARG A 56 3.38 -1.59 -13.13
CA ARG A 56 2.65 -0.35 -13.01
C ARG A 56 2.38 0.18 -14.41
N ILE A 57 1.13 0.54 -14.66
CA ILE A 57 0.70 1.09 -15.94
C ILE A 57 0.24 2.53 -15.78
N ILE A 58 0.36 3.29 -16.86
CA ILE A 58 -0.54 4.41 -17.13
C ILE A 58 -1.65 3.87 -18.04
N GLY A 59 -2.89 3.90 -17.57
CA GLY A 59 -4.05 3.39 -18.29
C GLY A 59 -5.01 4.51 -18.70
N LYS A 60 -5.68 4.32 -19.83
CA LYS A 60 -6.84 5.13 -20.25
C LYS A 60 -8.09 4.27 -20.23
N VAL A 61 -9.12 4.71 -19.50
CA VAL A 61 -10.42 4.02 -19.51
C VAL A 61 -11.08 4.22 -20.87
N VAL A 62 -11.22 3.16 -21.65
CA VAL A 62 -11.93 3.19 -22.94
C VAL A 62 -13.43 3.18 -22.67
N LYS A 63 -13.90 2.20 -21.89
CA LYS A 63 -15.30 2.09 -21.48
C LYS A 63 -15.45 1.36 -20.16
N VAL A 64 -16.46 1.75 -19.39
CA VAL A 64 -16.93 0.97 -18.24
C VAL A 64 -17.68 -0.26 -18.75
N LEU A 65 -17.39 -1.42 -18.15
CA LEU A 65 -18.00 -2.70 -18.52
C LEU A 65 -19.05 -3.10 -17.49
N PRO A 66 -20.09 -3.85 -17.89
CA PRO A 66 -20.98 -4.47 -16.93
C PRO A 66 -20.24 -5.49 -16.06
N ASN A 67 -20.68 -5.63 -14.81
CA ASN A 67 -20.12 -6.61 -13.89
C ASN A 67 -20.51 -8.03 -14.29
N THR A 68 -19.56 -8.94 -14.21
CA THR A 68 -19.76 -10.38 -14.40
C THR A 68 -20.21 -11.05 -13.10
N LYS A 69 -20.59 -12.33 -13.18
CA LYS A 69 -20.87 -13.14 -11.98
C LYS A 69 -19.68 -13.25 -11.03
N ALA A 70 -18.44 -13.18 -11.55
CA ALA A 70 -17.25 -13.24 -10.72
C ALA A 70 -17.04 -11.96 -9.91
N ASP A 71 -17.35 -10.79 -10.49
CA ASP A 71 -17.25 -9.49 -9.81
C ASP A 71 -18.22 -9.40 -8.63
N LYS A 72 -19.40 -10.00 -8.76
CA LYS A 72 -20.43 -10.05 -7.71
C LYS A 72 -20.01 -10.80 -6.43
N LYS A 73 -18.88 -11.51 -6.45
CA LYS A 73 -18.26 -12.03 -5.22
C LYS A 73 -17.83 -10.88 -4.28
N LEU A 74 -17.56 -9.70 -4.85
CA LEU A 74 -17.38 -8.44 -4.13
C LEU A 74 -18.76 -7.77 -4.01
N LYS A 75 -19.38 -7.81 -2.83
CA LYS A 75 -20.77 -7.37 -2.62
C LYS A 75 -21.06 -5.95 -3.14
N HIS A 76 -20.10 -5.04 -3.02
CA HIS A 76 -20.26 -3.68 -3.52
C HIS A 76 -20.32 -3.59 -5.05
N CYS A 77 -19.81 -4.59 -5.77
CA CYS A 77 -19.93 -4.72 -7.22
C CYS A 77 -21.30 -5.27 -7.66
N ASP A 78 -22.23 -5.56 -6.75
CA ASP A 78 -23.60 -5.88 -7.15
C ASP A 78 -24.35 -4.65 -7.67
N VAL A 79 -24.00 -3.46 -7.17
CA VAL A 79 -24.68 -2.20 -7.46
C VAL A 79 -23.78 -1.11 -8.04
N ASN A 80 -22.45 -1.25 -7.92
CA ASN A 80 -21.49 -0.31 -8.51
C ASN A 80 -20.62 -1.01 -9.57
N PRO A 81 -20.30 -0.36 -10.69
CA PRO A 81 -19.41 -0.95 -11.69
C PRO A 81 -18.00 -1.14 -11.14
N CYS A 82 -17.40 -2.28 -11.45
CA CYS A 82 -16.06 -2.66 -10.99
C CYS A 82 -15.17 -3.10 -12.14
N ARG A 83 -15.59 -2.90 -13.39
CA ARG A 83 -14.81 -3.31 -14.55
C ARG A 83 -14.74 -2.22 -15.60
N ALA A 84 -13.61 -2.19 -16.29
CA ALA A 84 -13.46 -1.40 -17.51
C ALA A 84 -12.56 -2.09 -18.53
N LEU A 85 -12.76 -1.69 -19.78
CA LEU A 85 -11.76 -1.86 -20.82
C LEU A 85 -10.78 -0.69 -20.70
N VAL A 86 -9.50 -1.00 -20.52
CA VAL A 86 -8.42 -0.04 -20.33
C VAL A 86 -7.41 -0.21 -21.45
N GLU A 87 -7.04 0.90 -22.09
CA GLU A 87 -5.90 0.95 -23.01
C GLU A 87 -4.64 1.25 -22.20
N VAL A 88 -3.61 0.42 -22.36
CA VAL A 88 -2.30 0.62 -21.71
C VAL A 88 -1.57 1.72 -22.46
N MET A 89 -1.45 2.89 -21.84
CA MET A 89 -0.80 4.05 -22.45
C MET A 89 0.72 4.04 -22.27
N ALA A 90 1.19 3.50 -21.14
CA ALA A 90 2.61 3.35 -20.84
C ALA A 90 2.83 2.28 -19.76
N LEU A 91 4.03 1.69 -19.73
CA LEU A 91 4.47 0.75 -18.70
C LEU A 91 5.66 1.32 -17.90
N PRO A 92 5.44 2.32 -17.00
CA PRO A 92 6.52 2.95 -16.23
C PRO A 92 7.31 1.99 -15.35
N GLN A 93 6.73 0.84 -14.98
CA GLN A 93 7.42 -0.22 -14.25
C GLN A 93 6.89 -1.57 -14.71
N SER A 94 7.75 -2.50 -15.11
CA SER A 94 7.33 -3.87 -15.42
C SER A 94 7.19 -4.73 -14.17
N GLY A 95 8.11 -4.62 -13.21
CA GLY A 95 8.17 -5.55 -12.09
C GLY A 95 8.58 -6.98 -12.50
N SER A 96 8.93 -7.82 -11.53
CA SER A 96 9.46 -9.17 -11.80
C SER A 96 8.42 -10.18 -12.29
N ASN A 97 7.12 -9.93 -12.06
CA ASN A 97 6.03 -10.80 -12.48
C ASN A 97 5.57 -10.50 -13.92
N TYR A 98 6.08 -9.43 -14.52
CA TYR A 98 5.76 -9.09 -15.89
C TYR A 98 6.70 -9.83 -16.84
N HIS A 99 6.09 -10.60 -17.73
CA HIS A 99 6.74 -11.42 -18.74
C HIS A 99 6.19 -11.13 -20.14
N GLY A 100 5.63 -9.93 -20.36
CA GLY A 100 5.08 -9.50 -21.65
C GLY A 100 3.62 -9.90 -21.87
N GLN A 101 2.83 -10.03 -20.81
CA GLN A 101 1.42 -10.41 -20.88
C GLN A 101 0.53 -9.37 -21.60
N TYR A 102 0.99 -8.12 -21.69
CA TYR A 102 0.35 -6.99 -22.37
C TYR A 102 1.41 -5.94 -22.69
N ASN A 103 1.20 -5.11 -23.70
CA ASN A 103 2.10 -4.06 -24.13
C ASN A 103 1.39 -2.70 -24.18
N GLU A 104 2.14 -1.64 -24.47
CA GLU A 104 1.54 -0.35 -24.79
C GLU A 104 0.58 -0.47 -25.98
N THR A 105 -0.49 0.34 -25.97
CA THR A 105 -1.65 0.32 -26.87
C THR A 105 -2.60 -0.88 -26.75
N ASP A 106 -2.22 -1.93 -26.00
CA ASP A 106 -3.11 -3.06 -25.76
C ASP A 106 -4.33 -2.63 -24.95
N LYS A 107 -5.48 -3.24 -25.28
CA LYS A 107 -6.73 -3.04 -24.56
C LYS A 107 -7.01 -4.25 -23.71
N ILE A 108 -6.95 -4.07 -22.39
CA ILE A 108 -7.12 -5.13 -21.40
C ILE A 108 -8.37 -4.87 -20.56
N GLU A 109 -9.04 -5.94 -20.16
CA GLU A 109 -10.12 -5.86 -19.18
C GLU A 109 -9.52 -5.84 -17.77
N VAL A 110 -9.93 -4.85 -16.98
CA VAL A 110 -9.42 -4.65 -15.62
C VAL A 110 -10.57 -4.64 -14.63
N GLN A 111 -10.43 -5.44 -13.57
CA GLN A 111 -11.30 -5.39 -12.40
C GLN A 111 -10.74 -4.41 -11.36
N PHE A 112 -11.59 -3.54 -10.83
CA PHE A 112 -11.27 -2.64 -9.72
C PHE A 112 -11.73 -3.28 -8.41
N LEU A 113 -10.82 -3.42 -7.43
CA LEU A 113 -11.13 -4.09 -6.15
C LEU A 113 -12.28 -3.41 -5.41
N TYR A 114 -12.26 -2.08 -5.35
CA TYR A 114 -13.33 -1.29 -4.74
C TYR A 114 -14.40 -0.99 -5.78
N THR A 115 -14.25 0.05 -6.57
CA THR A 115 -15.14 0.34 -7.70
C THR A 115 -14.40 1.25 -8.66
N ILE A 116 -14.88 1.32 -9.90
CA ILE A 116 -14.43 2.37 -10.79
C ILE A 116 -15.02 3.74 -10.43
N GLU A 117 -16.10 3.78 -9.65
CA GLU A 117 -16.74 5.02 -9.21
C GLU A 117 -16.01 5.67 -8.02
N ALA A 118 -16.53 6.82 -7.57
CA ALA A 118 -15.97 7.51 -6.42
C ALA A 118 -16.27 6.74 -5.12
N THR A 119 -15.28 6.59 -4.24
CA THR A 119 -15.42 5.76 -3.03
C THR A 119 -15.78 6.53 -1.77
N HIS A 120 -15.85 7.86 -1.80
CA HIS A 120 -16.03 8.71 -0.61
C HIS A 120 -17.19 8.28 0.30
N GLN A 121 -18.31 7.85 -0.28
CA GLN A 121 -19.49 7.40 0.47
C GLN A 121 -19.57 5.88 0.63
N LEU A 122 -18.95 5.14 -0.29
CA LEU A 122 -19.04 3.67 -0.36
C LEU A 122 -18.03 2.98 0.55
N PHE A 123 -16.87 3.60 0.76
CA PHE A 123 -15.77 3.05 1.55
C PHE A 123 -15.16 4.14 2.43
N PRO A 124 -15.90 4.64 3.45
CA PRO A 124 -15.44 5.72 4.33
C PRO A 124 -14.19 5.35 5.16
N GLN A 125 -13.89 4.06 5.29
CA GLN A 125 -12.70 3.55 5.95
C GLN A 125 -11.42 3.69 5.12
N LEU A 126 -11.52 3.97 3.81
CA LEU A 126 -10.33 4.21 3.00
C LEU A 126 -9.67 5.51 3.44
N TYR A 127 -8.41 5.42 3.87
CA TYR A 127 -7.59 6.58 4.23
C TYR A 127 -7.57 7.65 3.14
N LYS A 128 -7.49 7.21 1.87
CA LYS A 128 -7.61 8.08 0.71
C LYS A 128 -8.77 7.61 -0.18
N PRO A 129 -9.86 8.41 -0.30
CA PRO A 129 -10.93 8.06 -1.21
C PRO A 129 -10.47 8.18 -2.66
N LEU A 130 -10.91 7.22 -3.48
CA LEU A 130 -10.74 7.21 -4.92
C LEU A 130 -11.80 8.11 -5.55
N VAL A 131 -11.39 8.97 -6.48
CA VAL A 131 -12.22 10.04 -7.04
C VAL A 131 -13.18 9.59 -8.15
N GLY A 132 -13.07 8.34 -8.58
CA GLY A 132 -13.81 7.77 -9.70
C GLY A 132 -13.14 8.01 -11.05
N LEU A 133 -13.28 7.02 -11.93
CA LEU A 133 -12.86 7.06 -13.32
C LEU A 133 -14.08 6.89 -14.23
N SER A 134 -14.05 7.62 -15.34
CA SER A 134 -15.04 7.53 -16.42
C SER A 134 -14.31 7.23 -17.74
N SER A 135 -15.05 6.89 -18.80
CA SER A 135 -14.49 6.87 -20.15
C SER A 135 -13.66 8.13 -20.43
N GLY A 136 -12.48 7.93 -21.02
CA GLY A 136 -11.50 8.97 -21.29
C GLY A 136 -10.58 9.33 -20.10
N SER A 137 -10.87 8.87 -18.88
CA SER A 137 -10.00 9.14 -17.72
C SER A 137 -8.66 8.42 -17.86
N PHE A 138 -7.60 9.12 -17.49
CA PHE A 138 -6.27 8.54 -17.34
C PHE A 138 -5.99 8.23 -15.88
N PHE A 139 -5.23 7.18 -15.61
CA PHE A 139 -4.82 6.81 -14.26
C PHE A 139 -3.48 6.08 -14.26
N GLU A 140 -2.81 6.11 -13.11
CA GLU A 140 -1.66 5.27 -12.82
C GLU A 140 -2.06 4.24 -11.75
N ALA A 141 -1.74 2.97 -11.98
CA ALA A 141 -2.01 1.92 -11.02
C ALA A 141 -1.06 0.74 -11.18
N GLU A 142 -0.88 -0.01 -10.09
CA GLU A 142 -0.30 -1.34 -10.15
C GLU A 142 -1.33 -2.34 -10.70
N LEU A 143 -0.86 -3.25 -11.53
CA LEU A 143 -1.66 -4.28 -12.15
C LEU A 143 -1.32 -5.64 -11.54
N PHE A 144 -2.31 -6.25 -10.91
CA PHE A 144 -2.21 -7.57 -10.29
C PHE A 144 -2.78 -8.60 -11.25
N GLU A 145 -1.97 -9.54 -11.68
CA GLU A 145 -2.43 -10.70 -12.45
C GLU A 145 -2.95 -11.75 -11.48
N LEU A 146 -4.25 -12.08 -11.57
CA LEU A 146 -4.88 -13.10 -10.72
C LEU A 146 -4.75 -14.48 -11.36
N GLU A 147 -5.01 -14.54 -12.66
CA GLU A 147 -4.89 -15.67 -13.57
C GLU A 147 -4.40 -15.10 -14.90
N PRO A 148 -3.83 -15.92 -15.81
CA PRO A 148 -3.39 -15.46 -17.13
C PRO A 148 -4.47 -14.63 -17.84
N GLY A 149 -4.18 -13.36 -18.11
CA GLY A 149 -5.11 -12.43 -18.77
C GLY A 149 -6.21 -11.83 -17.89
N GLN A 150 -6.22 -12.10 -16.59
CA GLN A 150 -7.13 -11.49 -15.62
C GLN A 150 -6.40 -10.49 -14.73
N TYR A 151 -6.71 -9.21 -14.94
CA TYR A 151 -6.02 -8.12 -14.28
C TYR A 151 -6.90 -7.41 -13.26
N ARG A 152 -6.31 -7.09 -12.10
CA ARG A 152 -6.95 -6.31 -11.05
C ARG A 152 -6.14 -5.06 -10.75
N VAL A 153 -6.84 -3.93 -10.71
CA VAL A 153 -6.39 -2.69 -10.08
C VAL A 153 -7.02 -2.63 -8.71
N GLN A 154 -6.23 -2.32 -7.71
CA GLN A 154 -6.74 -2.26 -6.36
C GLN A 154 -6.79 -0.81 -5.85
N LEU A 155 -5.72 -0.03 -6.08
CA LEU A 155 -5.69 1.42 -5.91
C LEU A 155 -5.20 2.09 -7.20
N TYR A 156 -5.60 3.34 -7.40
CA TYR A 156 -5.14 4.14 -8.53
C TYR A 156 -4.96 5.61 -8.16
N ASN A 157 -4.11 6.30 -8.92
CA ASN A 157 -4.03 7.74 -8.94
C ASN A 157 -4.56 8.25 -10.28
N LYS A 158 -5.69 8.97 -10.25
CA LYS A 158 -6.24 9.62 -11.45
C LYS A 158 -5.24 10.67 -11.96
N LYS A 159 -5.05 10.72 -13.27
CA LYS A 159 -4.21 11.70 -13.97
C LYS A 159 -5.13 12.69 -14.69
N ASN A 160 -4.72 13.96 -14.69
CA ASN A 160 -5.41 15.06 -15.37
C ASN A 160 -4.90 15.21 -16.80
#